data_AF-A0A8C3JV37-F1
#
_entry.id   AF-A0A8C3JV37-F1
#
_cell.length_a   1.000
_cell.length_b   1.000
_cell.length_c   1.000
_cell.angle_alpha   90.00
_cell.angle_beta   90.00
_cell.angle_gamma   90.00
#
_symmetry.space_group_name_H-M   'P 1'
#
loop_
_entity.id
_entity.type
_entity.pdbx_description
1 polymer ?
#
loop_
_entity_poly.entity_id
_entity_poly.type
_entity_poly.pdbx_seq_one_letter_code
_entity_poly.pdbx_strand_id
1 'polypeptide(L)'
;MSRPPAPPGSPRRFGALSTAQLRALLQDEPRLQRAARLSRKFQSLQLEREMCLASNCTLARVNLSLRPRLEDGKASLAIKYQELREIREACWDKQQRLDAYLEKWSPQSALGHLQAKLDVSEAESEAQIEQFLAQDLPLDSFLDSFCQSRTRSYVCRTQLEKLEELLQKGQVGRVPVGPVGHPGAVASPAQARLAPLRSGVAPKAFDLSYGFVPAFFIPSEAVVPFAMPAAMPRHHLPALEHQPSSPCSEISSPGSPLCLIRHIPLLSPQPFRRQQRLRHQKQEPPHR
;
A
#
# COMPACT_ATOMS: atom_id res chain seq x y z
N MET A 1 -43.67 -33.37 -66.37
CA MET A 1 -43.21 -33.14 -64.99
C MET A 1 -43.48 -31.68 -64.63
N SER A 2 -44.64 -31.44 -64.02
CA SER A 2 -45.15 -30.10 -63.71
C SER A 2 -44.37 -29.48 -62.55
N ARG A 3 -43.85 -28.27 -62.75
CA ARG A 3 -43.08 -27.52 -61.74
C ARG A 3 -44.02 -27.16 -60.57
N PRO A 4 -43.61 -27.40 -59.30
CA PRO A 4 -44.47 -27.13 -58.15
C PRO A 4 -44.70 -25.61 -57.99
N PRO A 5 -45.90 -25.21 -57.51
CA PRO A 5 -46.23 -23.81 -57.29
C PRO A 5 -45.35 -23.20 -56.20
N ALA A 6 -44.80 -22.03 -56.47
CA ALA A 6 -43.94 -21.30 -55.54
C ALA A 6 -44.75 -20.76 -54.34
N PRO A 7 -44.19 -20.79 -53.11
CA PRO A 7 -44.86 -20.30 -51.92
C PRO A 7 -45.13 -18.78 -51.99
N PRO A 8 -46.28 -18.31 -51.46
CA PRO A 8 -46.68 -16.92 -51.52
C PRO A 8 -45.77 -16.10 -50.60
N GLY A 9 -44.99 -15.20 -51.19
CA GLY A 9 -44.07 -14.31 -50.44
C GLY A 9 -42.64 -14.23 -50.99
N SER A 10 -42.28 -15.01 -52.01
CA SER A 10 -41.01 -14.78 -52.71
C SER A 10 -41.13 -13.57 -53.67
N PRO A 11 -40.23 -12.57 -53.61
CA PRO A 11 -40.22 -11.50 -54.60
C PRO A 11 -40.02 -12.17 -55.96
N ARG A 12 -40.95 -11.94 -56.89
CA ARG A 12 -40.92 -12.51 -58.24
C ARG A 12 -39.51 -12.38 -58.79
N ARG A 13 -38.82 -13.52 -58.87
CA ARG A 13 -37.41 -13.58 -59.27
C ARG A 13 -37.33 -12.92 -60.64
N PHE A 14 -36.40 -11.98 -60.82
CA PHE A 14 -36.19 -11.23 -62.06
C PHE A 14 -36.18 -12.10 -63.34
N GLY A 15 -35.95 -13.41 -63.21
CA GLY A 15 -36.12 -14.40 -64.29
C GLY A 15 -37.55 -14.61 -64.84
N ALA A 16 -38.59 -13.93 -64.31
CA ALA A 16 -39.93 -13.93 -64.89
C ALA A 16 -40.23 -12.70 -65.79
N LEU A 17 -39.27 -11.77 -65.91
CA LEU A 17 -39.40 -10.54 -66.70
C LEU A 17 -38.84 -10.73 -68.11
N SER A 18 -39.46 -10.11 -69.11
CA SER A 18 -38.93 -10.10 -70.48
C SER A 18 -37.68 -9.21 -70.60
N THR A 19 -36.88 -9.40 -71.64
CA THR A 19 -35.65 -8.60 -71.88
C THR A 19 -35.93 -7.10 -71.97
N ALA A 20 -37.04 -6.69 -72.58
CA ALA A 20 -37.47 -5.30 -72.64
C ALA A 20 -37.84 -4.75 -71.24
N GLN A 21 -38.52 -5.54 -70.41
CA GLN A 21 -38.88 -5.16 -69.03
C GLN A 21 -37.67 -5.06 -68.11
N LEU A 22 -36.68 -5.94 -68.27
CA LEU A 22 -35.41 -5.87 -67.54
C LEU A 22 -34.61 -4.63 -67.91
N ARG A 23 -34.55 -4.26 -69.20
CA ARG A 23 -33.89 -3.01 -69.64
C ARG A 23 -34.60 -1.77 -69.11
N ALA A 24 -35.93 -1.74 -69.14
CA ALA A 24 -36.71 -0.65 -68.57
C ALA A 24 -36.52 -0.53 -67.05
N LEU A 25 -36.41 -1.66 -66.33
CA LEU A 25 -36.13 -1.67 -64.90
C LEU A 25 -34.70 -1.22 -64.58
N LEU A 26 -33.71 -1.58 -65.40
CA LEU A 26 -32.34 -1.10 -65.26
C LEU A 26 -32.21 0.40 -65.50
N GLN A 27 -33.08 0.99 -66.31
CA GLN A 27 -33.15 2.44 -66.53
C GLN A 27 -33.94 3.18 -65.44
N ASP A 28 -34.71 2.46 -64.62
CA ASP A 28 -35.49 3.02 -63.50
C ASP A 28 -34.82 2.69 -62.15
N GLU A 29 -33.79 3.47 -61.84
CA GLU A 29 -33.02 3.40 -60.59
C GLU A 29 -33.90 3.39 -59.32
N PRO A 30 -34.92 4.27 -59.15
CA PRO A 30 -35.75 4.23 -57.94
C PRO A 30 -36.62 2.96 -57.86
N ARG A 31 -37.03 2.34 -58.96
CA ARG A 31 -37.66 1.00 -58.92
C ARG A 31 -36.68 -0.08 -58.52
N LEU A 32 -35.44 -0.04 -59.03
CA LEU A 32 -34.40 -0.99 -58.66
C LEU A 32 -34.02 -0.90 -57.17
N GLN A 33 -33.85 0.32 -56.64
CA GLN A 33 -33.58 0.54 -55.22
C GLN A 33 -34.72 0.05 -54.32
N ARG A 34 -35.98 0.26 -54.73
CA ARG A 34 -37.14 -0.30 -54.02
C ARG A 34 -37.11 -1.83 -54.02
N ALA A 35 -36.83 -2.46 -55.16
CA ALA A 35 -36.70 -3.91 -55.25
C ALA A 35 -35.54 -4.45 -54.39
N ALA A 36 -34.41 -3.73 -54.34
CA ALA A 36 -33.27 -4.08 -53.48
C ALA A 36 -33.63 -3.96 -51.99
N ARG A 37 -34.32 -2.90 -51.57
CA ARG A 37 -34.79 -2.72 -50.18
C ARG A 37 -35.81 -3.77 -49.76
N LEU A 38 -36.63 -4.24 -50.69
CA LEU A 38 -37.59 -5.32 -50.48
C LEU A 38 -36.94 -6.71 -50.54
N SER A 39 -35.65 -6.81 -50.90
CA SER A 39 -34.96 -8.08 -50.93
C SER A 39 -34.78 -8.63 -49.51
N ARG A 40 -34.96 -9.95 -49.35
CA ARG A 40 -34.80 -10.63 -48.07
C ARG A 40 -33.43 -10.39 -47.44
N LYS A 41 -32.37 -10.34 -48.26
CA LYS A 41 -30.99 -10.08 -47.80
C LYS A 41 -30.85 -8.67 -47.23
N PHE A 42 -31.43 -7.67 -47.88
CA PHE A 42 -31.40 -6.29 -47.36
C PHE A 42 -32.21 -6.17 -46.06
N GLN A 43 -33.40 -6.79 -46.01
CA GLN A 43 -34.23 -6.78 -44.80
C GLN A 43 -33.57 -7.51 -43.62
N SER A 44 -32.89 -8.64 -43.85
CA SER A 44 -32.18 -9.35 -42.77
C SER A 44 -31.04 -8.52 -42.21
N LEU A 45 -30.22 -7.91 -43.08
CA LEU A 45 -29.13 -7.02 -42.66
C LEU A 45 -29.65 -5.78 -41.93
N GLN A 46 -30.79 -5.25 -42.36
CA GLN A 46 -31.43 -4.11 -41.69
C GLN A 46 -31.91 -4.49 -40.28
N LEU A 47 -32.53 -5.66 -40.13
CA LEU A 47 -32.93 -6.17 -38.82
C LEU A 47 -31.72 -6.43 -37.92
N GLU A 48 -30.67 -7.08 -38.43
CA GLU A 48 -29.42 -7.32 -37.70
C GLU A 48 -28.79 -6.00 -37.22
N ARG A 49 -28.78 -4.97 -38.08
CA ARG A 49 -28.33 -3.62 -37.73
C ARG A 49 -29.16 -3.05 -36.59
N GLU A 50 -30.48 -3.10 -36.67
CA GLU A 50 -31.38 -2.57 -35.63
C GLU A 50 -31.20 -3.31 -34.30
N MET A 51 -31.06 -4.64 -34.34
CA MET A 51 -30.75 -5.45 -33.15
C MET A 51 -29.41 -5.07 -32.53
N CYS A 52 -28.37 -4.88 -33.36
CA CYS A 52 -27.04 -4.47 -32.90
C CYS A 52 -27.08 -3.07 -32.28
N LEU A 53 -27.77 -2.12 -32.92
CA LEU A 53 -27.95 -0.76 -32.40
C LEU A 53 -28.71 -0.77 -31.06
N ALA A 54 -29.80 -1.54 -30.96
CA ALA A 54 -30.55 -1.67 -29.72
C ALA A 54 -29.67 -2.24 -28.60
N SER A 55 -28.91 -3.30 -28.87
CA SER A 55 -27.95 -3.91 -27.94
C SER A 55 -26.83 -2.94 -27.53
N ASN A 56 -26.27 -2.19 -28.48
CA ASN A 56 -25.26 -1.19 -28.16
C ASN A 56 -25.83 -0.07 -27.28
N CYS A 57 -27.05 0.40 -27.58
CA CYS A 57 -27.72 1.42 -26.78
C CYS A 57 -28.01 0.94 -25.35
N THR A 58 -28.45 -0.30 -25.16
CA THR A 58 -28.69 -0.85 -23.81
C THR A 58 -27.38 -0.94 -23.03
N LEU A 59 -26.30 -1.46 -23.64
CA LEU A 59 -24.98 -1.52 -23.02
C LEU A 59 -24.43 -0.13 -22.71
N ALA A 60 -24.57 0.85 -23.62
CA ALA A 60 -24.14 2.21 -23.39
C ALA A 60 -24.88 2.84 -22.20
N ARG A 61 -26.20 2.64 -22.09
CA ARG A 61 -26.99 3.11 -20.94
C ARG A 61 -26.51 2.49 -19.63
N VAL A 62 -26.27 1.19 -19.60
CA VAL A 62 -25.74 0.50 -18.40
C VAL A 62 -24.35 1.04 -18.05
N ASN A 63 -23.45 1.16 -19.03
CA ASN A 63 -22.11 1.70 -18.80
C ASN A 63 -22.15 3.13 -18.24
N LEU A 64 -23.01 4.00 -18.79
CA LEU A 64 -23.22 5.36 -18.29
C LEU A 64 -23.77 5.35 -16.87
N SER A 65 -24.71 4.45 -16.55
CA SER A 65 -25.27 4.31 -15.19
C SER A 65 -24.24 3.84 -14.15
N LEU A 66 -23.21 3.12 -14.58
CA LEU A 66 -22.16 2.61 -13.68
C LEU A 66 -21.04 3.62 -13.44
N ARG A 67 -20.87 4.63 -14.31
CA ARG A 67 -19.86 5.68 -14.15
C ARG A 67 -19.87 6.38 -12.79
N PRO A 68 -21.01 6.90 -12.27
CA PRO A 68 -21.01 7.60 -10.98
C PRO A 68 -20.51 6.69 -9.86
N ARG A 69 -20.98 5.44 -9.79
CA ARG A 69 -20.52 4.48 -8.79
C ARG A 69 -19.01 4.19 -8.86
N LEU A 70 -18.43 4.16 -10.07
CA LEU A 70 -16.98 3.99 -10.24
C LEU A 70 -16.20 5.24 -9.83
N GLU A 71 -16.72 6.42 -10.14
CA GLU A 71 -16.11 7.70 -9.78
C GLU A 71 -16.16 7.91 -8.26
N ASP A 72 -17.31 7.65 -7.63
CA ASP A 72 -17.49 7.67 -6.17
C ASP A 72 -16.56 6.67 -5.49
N GLY A 73 -16.46 5.45 -6.03
CA GLY A 73 -15.55 4.43 -5.52
C GLY A 73 -14.08 4.85 -5.60
N LYS A 74 -13.67 5.48 -6.71
CA LYS A 74 -12.31 6.03 -6.87
C LYS A 74 -12.05 7.17 -5.88
N ALA A 75 -13.00 8.08 -5.69
CA ALA A 75 -12.88 9.18 -4.75
C ALA A 75 -12.79 8.67 -3.30
N SER A 76 -13.67 7.74 -2.91
CA SER A 76 -13.62 7.12 -1.59
C SER A 76 -12.31 6.40 -1.34
N LEU A 77 -11.77 5.69 -2.35
CA LEU A 77 -10.49 5.00 -2.23
C LEU A 77 -9.34 5.99 -2.08
N ALA A 78 -9.34 7.09 -2.83
CA ALA A 78 -8.34 8.15 -2.71
C ALA A 78 -8.35 8.78 -1.30
N ILE A 79 -9.54 9.02 -0.73
CA ILE A 79 -9.69 9.50 0.65
C ILE A 79 -9.07 8.50 1.63
N LYS A 80 -9.35 7.20 1.49
CA LYS A 80 -8.76 6.16 2.37
C LYS A 80 -7.24 6.06 2.25
N TYR A 81 -6.69 6.21 1.06
CA TYR A 81 -5.23 6.27 0.90
C TYR A 81 -4.63 7.52 1.56
N GLN A 82 -5.33 8.65 1.49
CA GLN A 82 -4.89 9.88 2.13
C GLN A 82 -4.92 9.76 3.67
N GLU A 83 -6.02 9.23 4.24
CA GLU A 83 -6.12 8.93 5.69
C GLU A 83 -4.99 7.99 6.15
N LEU A 84 -4.73 6.92 5.39
CA LEU A 84 -3.65 5.97 5.70
C LEU A 84 -2.28 6.66 5.69
N ARG A 85 -2.04 7.54 4.72
CA ARG A 85 -0.79 8.29 4.63
C ARG A 85 -0.61 9.20 5.85
N GLU A 86 -1.64 9.94 6.23
CA GLU A 86 -1.62 10.82 7.40
C GLU A 86 -1.35 10.05 8.69
N ILE A 87 -2.03 8.92 8.89
CA ILE A 87 -1.80 8.05 10.06
C ILE A 87 -0.37 7.52 10.06
N ARG A 88 0.15 7.10 8.90
CA ARG A 88 1.53 6.61 8.78
C ARG A 88 2.55 7.69 9.14
N GLU A 89 2.38 8.90 8.60
CA GLU A 89 3.25 10.03 8.89
C GLU A 89 3.17 10.40 10.38
N ALA A 90 1.97 10.45 10.97
CA ALA A 90 1.80 10.69 12.40
C ALA A 90 2.43 9.60 13.29
N CYS A 91 2.34 8.32 12.89
CA CYS A 91 3.00 7.22 13.59
C CYS A 91 4.53 7.32 13.47
N TRP A 92 5.03 7.68 12.29
CA TRP A 92 6.46 7.89 12.06
C TRP A 92 6.99 9.02 12.95
N ASP A 93 6.30 10.15 13.00
CA ASP A 93 6.68 11.29 13.85
C ASP A 93 6.68 10.93 15.34
N LYS A 94 5.67 10.18 15.79
CA LYS A 94 5.63 9.67 17.17
C LYS A 94 6.81 8.73 17.45
N GLN A 95 7.13 7.83 16.52
CA GLN A 95 8.27 6.93 16.65
C GLN A 95 9.59 7.70 16.76
N GLN A 96 9.82 8.66 15.87
CA GLN A 96 11.04 9.49 15.90
C GLN A 96 11.17 10.28 17.21
N ARG A 97 10.05 10.81 17.75
CA ARG A 97 10.05 11.47 19.06
C ARG A 97 10.38 10.49 20.17
N LEU A 98 9.79 9.30 20.16
CA LEU A 98 10.08 8.25 21.15
C LEU A 98 11.54 7.83 21.08
N ASP A 99 12.09 7.59 19.89
CA ASP A 99 13.50 7.24 19.71
C ASP A 99 14.41 8.34 20.29
N ALA A 100 14.11 9.62 20.00
CA ALA A 100 14.86 10.74 20.57
C ALA A 100 14.75 10.82 22.11
N TYR A 101 13.59 10.52 22.69
CA TYR A 101 13.43 10.46 24.15
C TYR A 101 14.19 9.27 24.75
N LEU A 102 14.13 8.10 24.13
CA LEU A 102 14.83 6.91 24.58
C LEU A 102 16.34 7.08 24.51
N GLU A 103 16.87 7.72 23.46
CA GLU A 103 18.30 8.05 23.37
C GLU A 103 18.72 9.05 24.45
N LYS A 104 17.96 10.14 24.62
CA LYS A 104 18.26 11.19 25.63
C LYS A 104 18.20 10.70 27.07
N TRP A 105 17.27 9.79 27.37
CA TRP A 105 17.09 9.23 28.71
C TRP A 105 17.61 7.80 28.81
N SER A 106 18.48 7.40 27.88
CA SER A 106 19.13 6.11 27.92
C SER A 106 20.11 6.03 29.09
N PRO A 107 20.31 4.84 29.69
CA PRO A 107 21.33 4.67 30.71
C PRO A 107 22.74 4.97 30.16
N GLN A 108 22.98 4.77 28.86
CA GLN A 108 24.22 5.17 28.19
C GLN A 108 24.40 6.70 28.17
N SER A 109 23.34 7.47 27.87
CA SER A 109 23.39 8.94 27.97
C SER A 109 23.63 9.39 29.40
N ALA A 110 23.02 8.74 30.40
CA ALA A 110 23.29 9.02 31.80
C ALA A 110 24.75 8.75 32.21
N LEU A 111 25.35 7.64 31.75
CA LEU A 111 26.77 7.36 31.94
C LEU A 111 27.65 8.48 31.35
N GLY A 112 27.38 8.89 30.10
CA GLY A 112 28.12 9.97 29.46
C GLY A 112 28.03 11.29 30.23
N HIS A 113 26.85 11.64 30.75
CA HIS A 113 26.68 12.83 31.59
C HIS A 113 27.43 12.73 32.93
N LEU A 114 27.46 11.56 33.56
CA LEU A 114 28.20 11.34 34.81
C LEU A 114 29.72 11.40 34.57
N GLN A 115 30.22 10.80 33.49
CA GLN A 115 31.63 10.87 33.11
C GLN A 115 32.05 12.32 32.86
N ALA A 116 31.30 13.07 32.06
CA ALA A 116 31.62 14.48 31.80
C ALA A 116 31.64 15.33 33.09
N LYS A 117 30.71 15.10 34.02
CA LYS A 117 30.71 15.78 35.33
C LYS A 117 31.91 15.38 36.18
N LEU A 118 32.30 14.11 36.16
CA LEU A 118 33.49 13.62 36.86
C LEU A 118 34.73 14.34 36.32
N ASP A 119 34.95 14.31 35.01
CA ASP A 119 36.09 14.94 34.33
C ASP A 119 36.17 16.44 34.66
N VAL A 120 35.03 17.15 34.62
CA VAL A 120 34.96 18.58 34.99
C VAL A 120 35.35 18.79 36.45
N SER A 121 34.81 18.00 37.38
CA SER A 121 35.12 18.16 38.81
C SER A 121 36.55 17.77 39.17
N GLU A 122 37.14 16.79 38.46
CA GLU A 122 38.54 16.42 38.63
C GLU A 122 39.45 17.54 38.11
N ALA A 123 39.19 18.07 36.92
CA ALA A 123 39.91 19.22 36.37
C ALA A 123 39.79 20.47 37.25
N GLU A 124 38.60 20.76 37.80
CA GLU A 124 38.42 21.84 38.78
C GLU A 124 39.31 21.63 40.01
N SER A 125 39.39 20.40 40.53
CA SER A 125 40.22 20.10 41.70
C SER A 125 41.72 20.21 41.41
N GLU A 126 42.16 19.85 40.20
CA GLU A 126 43.54 20.01 39.76
C GLU A 126 43.90 21.50 39.59
N ALA A 127 43.03 22.28 38.95
CA ALA A 127 43.22 23.73 38.80
C ALA A 127 43.29 24.44 40.16
N GLN A 128 42.48 24.02 41.14
CA GLN A 128 42.54 24.55 42.51
C GLN A 128 43.87 24.23 43.20
N ILE A 129 44.42 23.04 42.99
CA ILE A 129 45.75 22.68 43.50
C ILE A 129 46.82 23.56 42.85
N GLU A 130 46.78 23.72 41.52
CA GLU A 130 47.74 24.55 40.79
C GLU A 130 47.72 26.01 41.27
N GLN A 131 46.53 26.60 41.41
CA GLN A 131 46.35 27.96 41.92
C GLN A 131 46.86 28.12 43.36
N PHE A 132 46.60 27.14 44.22
CA PHE A 132 47.09 27.16 45.60
C PHE A 132 48.63 27.08 45.66
N LEU A 133 49.24 26.21 44.84
CA LEU A 133 50.71 26.11 44.74
C LEU A 133 51.36 27.37 44.16
N ALA A 134 50.66 28.06 43.26
CA ALA A 134 51.06 29.37 42.72
C ALA A 134 50.87 30.52 43.73
N GLN A 135 50.27 30.27 44.90
CA GLN A 135 49.91 31.27 45.92
C GLN A 135 48.83 32.27 45.45
N ASP A 136 48.10 31.94 44.37
CA ASP A 136 47.00 32.74 43.83
C ASP A 136 45.66 32.48 44.55
N LEU A 137 45.61 31.47 45.43
CA LEU A 137 44.43 31.08 46.19
C LEU A 137 44.77 30.94 47.69
N PRO A 138 44.11 31.68 48.61
CA PRO A 138 44.38 31.58 50.05
C PRO A 138 43.89 30.24 50.62
N LEU A 139 44.51 29.81 51.72
CA LEU A 139 44.30 28.48 52.31
C LEU A 139 42.82 28.18 52.62
N ASP A 140 42.12 29.09 53.29
CA ASP A 140 40.73 28.86 53.69
C ASP A 140 39.81 28.67 52.46
N SER A 141 39.97 29.52 51.44
CA SER A 141 39.23 29.40 50.17
C SER A 141 39.59 28.14 49.38
N PHE A 142 40.87 27.74 49.41
CA PHE A 142 41.30 26.48 48.83
C PHE A 142 40.62 25.29 49.50
N LEU A 143 40.66 25.20 50.83
CA LEU A 143 40.07 24.09 51.57
C LEU A 143 38.57 23.96 51.28
N ASP A 144 37.83 25.06 51.30
CA ASP A 144 36.40 25.04 51.00
C ASP A 144 36.11 24.58 49.57
N SER A 145 36.77 25.19 48.58
CA SER A 145 36.51 24.92 47.16
C SER A 145 37.01 23.55 46.70
N PHE A 146 38.17 23.11 47.21
CA PHE A 146 38.76 21.80 46.94
C PHE A 146 37.97 20.66 47.59
N CYS A 147 37.55 20.80 48.85
CA CYS A 147 36.68 19.80 49.48
C CYS A 147 35.38 19.65 48.70
N GLN A 148 34.81 20.75 48.19
CA GLN A 148 33.60 20.72 47.37
C GLN A 148 33.81 20.01 46.03
N SER A 149 34.85 20.36 45.26
CA SER A 149 35.14 19.74 43.96
C SER A 149 35.47 18.25 44.11
N ARG A 150 36.29 17.89 45.10
CA ARG A 150 36.61 16.49 45.44
C ARG A 150 35.37 15.71 45.85
N THR A 151 34.50 16.27 46.69
CA THR A 151 33.26 15.60 47.08
C THR A 151 32.39 15.32 45.86
N ARG A 152 32.25 16.27 44.93
CA ARG A 152 31.51 16.07 43.67
C ARG A 152 32.14 14.97 42.81
N SER A 153 33.47 14.95 42.67
CA SER A 153 34.21 13.91 41.94
C SER A 153 33.93 12.52 42.54
N TYR A 154 34.10 12.35 43.86
CA TYR A 154 33.85 11.06 44.52
C TYR A 154 32.39 10.60 44.37
N VAL A 155 31.43 11.51 44.48
CA VAL A 155 30.01 11.19 44.28
C VAL A 155 29.76 10.76 42.83
N CYS A 156 30.27 11.49 41.84
CA CYS A 156 30.07 11.15 40.42
C CYS A 156 30.73 9.82 40.07
N ARG A 157 31.95 9.57 40.56
CA ARG A 157 32.67 8.30 40.39
C ARG A 157 31.90 7.12 40.97
N THR A 158 31.40 7.27 42.21
CA THR A 158 30.58 6.24 42.86
C THR A 158 29.29 5.99 42.07
N GLN A 159 28.61 7.05 41.60
CA GLN A 159 27.40 6.92 40.80
C GLN A 159 27.65 6.21 39.46
N LEU A 160 28.79 6.51 38.82
CA LEU A 160 29.20 5.90 37.57
C LEU A 160 29.45 4.40 37.75
N GLU A 161 30.28 4.01 38.73
CA GLU A 161 30.55 2.60 39.06
C GLU A 161 29.25 1.84 39.36
N LYS A 162 28.33 2.43 40.13
CA LYS A 162 27.05 1.79 40.46
C LYS A 162 26.13 1.65 39.25
N LEU A 163 26.09 2.64 38.36
CA LEU A 163 25.30 2.56 37.14
C LEU A 163 25.86 1.50 36.19
N GLU A 164 27.19 1.42 36.04
CA GLU A 164 27.86 0.39 35.25
C GLU A 164 27.59 -1.02 35.80
N GLU A 165 27.71 -1.21 37.12
CA GLU A 165 27.37 -2.48 37.77
C GLU A 165 25.94 -2.93 37.47
N LEU A 166 24.96 -2.01 37.55
CA LEU A 166 23.56 -2.31 37.24
C LEU A 166 23.38 -2.71 35.78
N LEU A 167 24.06 -2.04 34.85
CA LEU A 167 24.01 -2.36 33.42
C LEU A 167 24.68 -3.69 33.08
N GLN A 168 25.76 -4.04 33.77
CA GLN A 168 26.41 -5.34 33.63
C GLN A 168 25.53 -6.47 34.18
N LYS A 169 24.95 -6.29 35.38
CA LYS A 169 24.01 -7.26 35.99
C LYS A 169 22.77 -7.48 35.12
N GLY A 170 22.23 -6.41 34.53
CA GLY A 170 21.11 -6.49 33.59
C GLY A 170 21.44 -7.26 32.30
N GLN A 171 22.70 -7.22 31.84
CA GLN A 171 23.15 -8.00 30.68
C GLN A 171 23.39 -9.47 31.02
N VAL A 172 23.95 -9.77 32.20
CA VAL A 172 24.19 -11.15 32.67
C VAL A 172 22.89 -11.91 32.90
N GLY A 173 21.81 -11.24 33.34
CA GLY A 173 20.47 -11.83 33.42
C GLY A 173 19.82 -12.17 32.08
N ARG A 174 20.41 -11.74 30.95
CA ARG A 174 19.89 -11.94 29.58
C ARG A 174 20.71 -12.93 28.75
N VAL A 175 21.74 -13.57 29.32
CA VAL A 175 22.55 -14.59 28.63
C VAL A 175 21.76 -15.89 28.49
N PRO A 176 21.48 -16.39 27.28
CA PRO A 176 21.05 -17.77 27.08
C PRO A 176 22.25 -18.68 27.35
N VAL A 177 22.18 -19.46 28.42
CA VAL A 177 23.14 -20.53 28.66
C VAL A 177 23.00 -21.60 27.57
N GLY A 178 24.07 -21.81 26.83
CA GLY A 178 24.38 -23.04 26.08
C GLY A 178 25.89 -23.07 25.87
N PRO A 179 26.58 -24.25 25.82
CA PRO A 179 26.11 -25.45 25.12
C PRO A 179 26.49 -26.81 25.77
N VAL A 180 25.54 -27.74 25.95
CA VAL A 180 25.81 -29.19 25.83
C VAL A 180 24.55 -29.88 25.29
N GLY A 181 24.63 -30.35 24.04
CA GLY A 181 24.00 -31.58 23.57
C GLY A 181 22.49 -31.63 23.24
N HIS A 182 22.21 -31.59 21.93
CA HIS A 182 21.13 -32.29 21.18
C HIS A 182 19.81 -31.55 20.87
N PRO A 183 19.20 -31.82 19.68
CA PRO A 183 18.58 -30.77 18.86
C PRO A 183 17.05 -30.72 19.00
N GLY A 184 16.53 -29.51 19.19
CA GLY A 184 15.10 -29.21 19.13
C GLY A 184 14.91 -27.69 19.07
N ALA A 185 14.43 -27.20 17.94
CA ALA A 185 14.44 -25.80 17.55
C ALA A 185 13.68 -24.88 18.53
N VAL A 186 14.34 -23.80 18.98
CA VAL A 186 13.71 -22.61 19.56
C VAL A 186 13.93 -21.45 18.60
N ALA A 187 12.85 -20.90 18.07
CA ALA A 187 12.85 -19.59 17.42
C ALA A 187 12.50 -18.52 18.47
N SER A 188 13.49 -17.70 18.83
CA SER A 188 13.31 -16.43 19.55
C SER A 188 13.24 -15.29 18.51
N PRO A 189 12.44 -14.23 18.70
CA PRO A 189 12.24 -13.21 17.69
C PRO A 189 13.48 -12.30 17.58
N ALA A 190 14.28 -12.54 16.55
CA ALA A 190 15.40 -11.70 16.19
C ALA A 190 14.92 -10.37 15.60
N GLN A 191 15.60 -9.31 16.02
CA GLN A 191 15.48 -7.93 15.54
C GLN A 191 15.54 -7.89 14.00
N ALA A 192 14.47 -7.41 13.37
CA ALA A 192 14.39 -7.23 11.92
C ALA A 192 15.24 -6.04 11.48
N ARG A 193 16.55 -6.25 11.29
CA ARG A 193 17.36 -5.40 10.42
C ARG A 193 17.09 -5.80 8.98
N LEU A 194 16.27 -5.00 8.28
CA LEU A 194 16.04 -5.18 6.85
C LEU A 194 17.29 -4.74 6.06
N ALA A 195 18.05 -5.72 5.57
CA ALA A 195 19.06 -5.52 4.52
C ALA A 195 18.41 -5.76 3.13
N PRO A 196 18.92 -5.11 2.06
CA PRO A 196 18.21 -5.01 0.78
C PRO A 196 18.43 -6.25 -0.08
N LEU A 197 17.36 -6.99 -0.39
CA LEU A 197 17.44 -8.16 -1.27
C LEU A 197 17.47 -7.73 -2.74
N ARG A 198 18.60 -8.01 -3.41
CA ARG A 198 18.72 -8.03 -4.86
C ARG A 198 18.28 -9.38 -5.42
N SER A 199 17.59 -9.28 -6.58
CA SER A 199 17.54 -10.23 -7.70
C SER A 199 16.71 -11.51 -7.57
N GLY A 200 15.92 -11.79 -8.62
CA GLY A 200 15.73 -13.16 -9.10
C GLY A 200 14.31 -13.56 -9.53
N VAL A 201 13.99 -13.30 -10.80
CA VAL A 201 13.08 -14.07 -11.70
C VAL A 201 11.65 -14.40 -11.20
N ALA A 202 10.68 -13.70 -11.80
CA ALA A 202 9.24 -13.93 -11.63
C ALA A 202 8.73 -15.15 -12.44
N PRO A 203 7.78 -15.94 -11.91
CA PRO A 203 7.04 -16.90 -12.71
C PRO A 203 6.03 -16.16 -13.61
N LYS A 204 5.96 -16.61 -14.87
CA LYS A 204 5.18 -16.00 -15.95
C LYS A 204 3.68 -16.23 -15.71
N ALA A 205 3.03 -15.30 -15.01
CA ALA A 205 1.58 -15.26 -14.86
C ALA A 205 0.97 -14.30 -15.90
N PHE A 206 -0.18 -14.72 -16.44
CA PHE A 206 -0.86 -14.16 -17.59
C PHE A 206 -1.09 -12.64 -17.52
N ASP A 207 -0.57 -11.94 -18.53
CA ASP A 207 -0.68 -10.50 -18.72
C ASP A 207 -2.09 -10.15 -19.24
N LEU A 208 -3.02 -9.94 -18.32
CA LEU A 208 -4.32 -9.30 -18.59
C LEU A 208 -4.14 -7.79 -18.41
N SER A 209 -3.71 -7.14 -19.50
CA SER A 209 -3.58 -5.69 -19.60
C SER A 209 -4.94 -4.99 -19.64
N TYR A 210 -5.56 -4.83 -18.47
CA TYR A 210 -6.55 -3.79 -18.20
C TYR A 210 -6.11 -3.00 -16.97
N GLY A 211 -5.26 -1.99 -17.18
CA GLY A 211 -5.21 -0.69 -16.50
C GLY A 211 -5.19 -0.58 -14.97
N PHE A 212 -5.21 -1.67 -14.21
CA PHE A 212 -5.11 -1.67 -12.76
C PHE A 212 -3.86 -2.43 -12.37
N VAL A 213 -2.74 -1.70 -12.31
CA VAL A 213 -1.58 -2.13 -11.53
C VAL A 213 -1.89 -1.72 -10.09
N PRO A 214 -2.07 -2.66 -9.14
CA PRO A 214 -2.13 -2.31 -7.73
C PRO A 214 -0.81 -1.62 -7.38
N ALA A 215 -0.86 -0.42 -6.79
CA ALA A 215 0.36 0.30 -6.41
C ALA A 215 1.19 -0.46 -5.36
N PHE A 216 0.60 -1.46 -4.67
CA PHE A 216 1.28 -2.32 -3.71
C PHE A 216 0.74 -3.75 -3.78
N PHE A 217 1.64 -4.74 -3.78
CA PHE A 217 1.30 -6.12 -3.47
C PHE A 217 1.31 -6.26 -1.94
N ILE A 218 0.16 -6.61 -1.36
CA ILE A 218 0.12 -7.14 0.01
C ILE A 218 0.48 -8.63 -0.13
N PRO A 219 1.62 -9.12 0.40
CA PRO A 219 1.91 -10.54 0.38
C PRO A 219 0.82 -11.27 1.16
N SER A 220 0.22 -12.32 0.58
CA SER A 220 -0.80 -13.14 1.25
C SER A 220 -0.32 -13.82 2.55
N GLU A 221 0.98 -13.74 2.86
CA GLU A 221 1.55 -14.21 4.13
C GLU A 221 1.38 -13.21 5.29
N ALA A 222 0.87 -11.99 5.05
CA ALA A 222 0.68 -10.97 6.08
C ALA A 222 -0.76 -10.87 6.64
N VAL A 223 -1.62 -11.87 6.39
CA VAL A 223 -2.87 -12.04 7.13
C VAL A 223 -2.61 -12.98 8.29
N VAL A 224 -2.00 -12.47 9.35
CA VAL A 224 -2.08 -13.11 10.66
C VAL A 224 -3.37 -12.60 11.30
N PRO A 225 -4.34 -13.45 11.65
CA PRO A 225 -5.45 -13.02 12.49
C PRO A 225 -4.86 -12.46 13.76
N PHE A 226 -5.27 -11.25 14.16
CA PHE A 226 -4.92 -10.71 15.46
C PHE A 226 -5.34 -11.72 16.52
N ALA A 227 -4.39 -12.42 17.14
CA ALA A 227 -4.69 -13.30 18.26
C ALA A 227 -5.08 -12.38 19.43
N MET A 228 -6.37 -12.36 19.78
CA MET A 228 -6.84 -11.75 21.01
C MET A 228 -6.09 -12.43 22.18
N PRO A 229 -5.40 -11.68 23.06
CA PRO A 229 -4.77 -12.28 24.21
C PRO A 229 -5.83 -12.98 25.08
N ALA A 230 -5.59 -14.26 25.38
CA ALA A 230 -6.33 -14.97 26.41
C ALA A 230 -6.22 -14.19 27.73
N ALA A 231 -7.33 -14.13 28.47
CA ALA A 231 -7.48 -13.38 29.71
C ALA A 231 -6.33 -13.63 30.72
N MET A 232 -5.82 -12.56 31.33
CA MET A 232 -4.85 -12.63 32.43
C MET A 232 -5.43 -13.34 33.67
N PRO A 233 -4.60 -14.06 34.45
CA PRO A 233 -4.99 -14.55 35.77
C PRO A 233 -5.35 -13.38 36.71
N ARG A 234 -6.49 -13.49 37.37
CA ARG A 234 -7.01 -12.50 38.32
C ARG A 234 -6.15 -12.45 39.57
N HIS A 235 -5.46 -11.35 39.79
CA HIS A 235 -5.00 -10.95 41.13
C HIS A 235 -5.95 -9.91 41.73
N HIS A 236 -6.13 -10.07 43.04
CA HIS A 236 -7.23 -9.61 43.87
C HIS A 236 -7.44 -8.09 43.90
N LEU A 237 -8.68 -7.64 43.67
CA LEU A 237 -9.21 -6.34 44.09
C LEU A 237 -10.61 -6.56 44.70
N PRO A 238 -11.03 -5.77 45.71
CA PRO A 238 -12.20 -6.05 46.52
C PRO A 238 -13.52 -5.78 45.78
N ALA A 239 -14.56 -6.52 46.18
CA ALA A 239 -15.87 -6.56 45.55
C ALA A 239 -16.68 -5.27 45.77
N LEU A 240 -17.27 -4.74 44.70
CA LEU A 240 -18.44 -3.86 44.77
C LEU A 240 -19.68 -4.67 44.34
N GLU A 241 -20.74 -4.51 45.12
CA GLU A 241 -21.93 -5.33 45.18
C GLU A 241 -22.89 -5.26 43.96
N HIS A 242 -23.50 -6.42 43.68
CA HIS A 242 -24.90 -6.71 43.29
C HIS A 242 -25.66 -5.91 42.19
N GLN A 243 -25.88 -6.61 41.04
CA GLN A 243 -27.16 -6.92 40.31
C GLN A 243 -28.01 -5.80 39.64
N PRO A 244 -28.95 -6.09 38.70
CA PRO A 244 -29.22 -7.29 37.88
C PRO A 244 -29.39 -7.06 36.34
N SER A 245 -29.64 -8.18 35.65
CA SER A 245 -29.74 -8.56 34.23
C SER A 245 -30.87 -7.99 33.34
N SER A 246 -30.73 -8.11 32.00
CA SER A 246 -31.67 -8.76 31.03
C SER A 246 -31.28 -8.46 29.54
N PRO A 247 -31.89 -9.06 28.48
CA PRO A 247 -31.28 -10.17 27.72
C PRO A 247 -31.07 -9.93 26.20
N CYS A 248 -30.40 -10.91 25.58
CA CYS A 248 -30.02 -11.07 24.17
C CYS A 248 -31.10 -10.77 23.11
N SER A 249 -30.64 -10.45 21.89
CA SER A 249 -31.30 -10.87 20.65
C SER A 249 -30.26 -11.15 19.56
N GLU A 250 -30.16 -12.43 19.22
CA GLU A 250 -29.54 -12.97 18.00
C GLU A 250 -30.37 -12.59 16.78
N ILE A 251 -29.74 -12.14 15.69
CA ILE A 251 -30.32 -12.29 14.35
C ILE A 251 -29.22 -12.68 13.36
N SER A 252 -29.47 -13.84 12.75
CA SER A 252 -28.71 -14.54 11.74
C SER A 252 -28.54 -13.75 10.43
N SER A 253 -27.40 -14.02 9.78
CA SER A 253 -27.12 -13.71 8.38
C SER A 253 -28.09 -14.40 7.40
N PRO A 254 -28.20 -13.88 6.18
CA PRO A 254 -28.06 -14.79 5.02
C PRO A 254 -27.23 -14.21 3.88
N GLY A 255 -26.35 -15.04 3.32
CA GLY A 255 -25.57 -14.75 2.12
C GLY A 255 -26.38 -14.81 0.82
N SER A 256 -25.78 -14.33 -0.26
CA SER A 256 -26.22 -14.65 -1.62
C SER A 256 -25.06 -14.63 -2.62
N PRO A 257 -25.04 -15.55 -3.61
CA PRO A 257 -23.91 -15.80 -4.50
C PRO A 257 -24.01 -14.99 -5.80
N LEU A 258 -22.89 -14.47 -6.30
CA LEU A 258 -22.83 -13.88 -7.64
C LEU A 258 -22.33 -14.93 -8.64
N CYS A 259 -23.22 -15.30 -9.56
CA CYS A 259 -22.95 -16.18 -10.69
C CYS A 259 -22.01 -15.51 -11.71
N LEU A 260 -21.00 -16.26 -12.14
CA LEU A 260 -20.11 -15.96 -13.25
C LEU A 260 -20.86 -16.05 -14.59
N ILE A 261 -20.92 -14.96 -15.36
CA ILE A 261 -21.41 -14.96 -16.74
C ILE A 261 -20.24 -14.71 -17.70
N ARG A 262 -20.16 -15.59 -18.70
CA ARG A 262 -19.11 -15.80 -19.69
C ARG A 262 -18.79 -14.57 -20.56
N HIS A 263 -17.50 -14.49 -20.93
CA HIS A 263 -16.90 -13.54 -21.87
C HIS A 263 -17.31 -13.78 -23.34
N ILE A 264 -17.54 -12.71 -24.09
CA ILE A 264 -17.49 -12.65 -25.56
C ILE A 264 -16.48 -11.55 -25.94
N PRO A 265 -15.53 -11.76 -26.86
CA PRO A 265 -14.48 -10.79 -27.16
C PRO A 265 -14.99 -9.65 -28.04
N LEU A 266 -14.77 -8.41 -27.59
CA LEU A 266 -15.00 -7.20 -28.37
C LEU A 266 -13.75 -6.87 -29.20
N LEU A 267 -13.89 -6.86 -30.53
CA LEU A 267 -12.95 -6.21 -31.46
C LEU A 267 -12.94 -4.70 -31.18
N SER A 268 -11.80 -4.15 -30.77
CA SER A 268 -11.58 -2.70 -30.67
C SER A 268 -10.54 -2.23 -31.70
N PRO A 269 -10.66 -1.01 -32.27
CA PRO A 269 -9.67 -0.45 -33.18
C PRO A 269 -8.53 0.23 -32.41
N GLN A 270 -7.31 0.01 -32.87
CA GLN A 270 -6.04 0.49 -32.29
C GLN A 270 -5.83 2.01 -32.54
N PRO A 271 -5.30 2.80 -31.58
CA PRO A 271 -4.97 4.20 -31.83
C PRO A 271 -3.52 4.37 -32.34
N PHE A 272 -3.38 5.20 -33.38
CA PHE A 272 -2.12 5.63 -33.99
C PHE A 272 -1.26 6.47 -33.03
N ARG A 273 0.00 6.08 -32.80
CA ARG A 273 1.01 6.90 -32.10
C ARG A 273 1.67 7.88 -33.08
N ARG A 274 1.48 9.18 -32.86
CA ARG A 274 2.21 10.25 -33.58
C ARG A 274 3.53 10.52 -32.85
N GLN A 275 4.67 10.06 -33.40
CA GLN A 275 6.00 10.41 -32.90
C GLN A 275 6.33 11.86 -33.27
N GLN A 276 6.47 12.74 -32.28
CA GLN A 276 7.17 14.02 -32.46
C GLN A 276 8.67 13.79 -32.23
N ARG A 277 9.48 13.89 -33.29
CA ARG A 277 10.94 14.01 -33.19
C ARG A 277 11.29 15.43 -32.76
N LEU A 278 11.82 15.61 -31.55
CA LEU A 278 12.55 16.82 -31.16
C LEU A 278 13.90 16.84 -31.89
N ARG A 279 14.11 17.82 -32.79
CA ARG A 279 15.41 18.13 -33.39
C ARG A 279 16.26 18.88 -32.37
N HIS A 280 17.36 18.27 -31.91
CA HIS A 280 18.40 18.98 -31.18
C HIS A 280 19.28 19.75 -32.17
N GLN A 281 19.36 21.06 -31.98
CA GLN A 281 20.25 21.97 -32.71
C GLN A 281 21.59 22.01 -31.95
N LYS A 282 22.66 21.50 -32.57
CA LYS A 282 24.04 21.71 -32.11
C LYS A 282 24.50 23.06 -32.66
N GLN A 283 24.80 24.02 -31.79
CA GLN A 283 25.65 25.17 -32.11
C GLN A 283 27.03 24.89 -31.52
N GLU A 284 28.06 25.06 -32.35
CA GLU A 284 29.48 24.87 -32.05
C GLU A 284 30.13 26.27 -31.94
N PRO A 285 31.12 26.51 -31.06
CA PRO A 285 31.70 27.84 -30.86
C PRO A 285 32.91 28.10 -31.80
N PRO A 286 33.26 29.35 -32.08
CA PRO A 286 34.36 29.67 -32.99
C PRO A 286 35.67 29.93 -32.23
N HIS A 287 36.78 29.35 -32.71
CA HIS A 287 38.11 29.87 -32.42
C HIS A 287 39.00 29.80 -33.67
N ARG A 288 39.49 30.99 -34.07
CA ARG A 288 40.61 31.33 -34.98
C ARG A 288 40.59 30.84 -36.42
#